data_AF-B1YKI9-F1
#
_entry.id   AF-B1YKI9-F1
#
_cell.length_a   1.000
_cell.length_b   1.000
_cell.length_c   1.000
_cell.angle_alpha   90.00
_cell.angle_beta   90.00
_cell.angle_gamma   90.00
#
_symmetry.space_group_name_H-M   'P 1'
#
loop_
_entity.id
_entity.type
_entity.pdbx_description
1 polymer ?
#
loop_
_entity_poly.entity_id
_entity_poly.type
_entity_poly.pdbx_seq_one_letter_code
_entity_poly.pdbx_strand_id
1 'polypeptide(L)'
;MPSRITVYEKKKKRNQRIGLIIGIIVLVCLIAWIGWSQIKPAAERQQTDKVFQKALQEQDKETFQQLVYLNSKPLKLAETNQLMTWFKADPERLERTLAEIKSDQKNYPEKIGKIAKQDLFLLKKQPGRFWFDTYTLHLNKQTLEVKVDTETASISVDDAPAGKANQQTPLIIERFPGEYDVSARVEANGKTGQASETVQLGDQRKTTVVFQLAQQVAPDQKEQYGVDIEKLLEAEVKARTGKTVEQMTAYLGKSQSEVEKSFGPPTNRIANKAIYDGFEVAYENQEVSSILIDLNKTTSELEAVAGKPESKSTETIGTVWKYPSSFFDDLLGWLNIKSEKRVIERSGKMWLELRD
;
A
#
# COMPACT_ATOMS: atom_id res chain seq x y z
N MET A 1 -15.12 -99.16 -49.72
CA MET A 1 -14.25 -98.79 -48.57
C MET A 1 -13.35 -97.64 -49.01
N PRO A 2 -13.52 -96.41 -48.52
CA PRO A 2 -12.61 -95.32 -48.86
C PRO A 2 -11.29 -95.46 -48.09
N SER A 3 -10.18 -95.42 -48.82
CA SER A 3 -8.82 -95.62 -48.35
C SER A 3 -8.47 -94.70 -47.17
N ARG A 4 -7.97 -95.28 -46.07
CA ARG A 4 -7.58 -94.57 -44.81
C ARG A 4 -6.58 -93.42 -45.01
N ILE A 5 -5.94 -93.31 -46.18
CA ILE A 5 -4.90 -92.33 -46.51
C ILE A 5 -5.50 -90.94 -46.81
N THR A 6 -6.69 -90.84 -47.42
CA THR A 6 -7.28 -89.54 -47.83
C THR A 6 -7.91 -88.75 -46.67
N VAL A 7 -8.26 -89.42 -45.57
CA VAL A 7 -8.79 -88.77 -44.35
C VAL A 7 -7.66 -88.15 -43.52
N TYR A 8 -6.48 -88.78 -43.50
CA TYR A 8 -5.32 -88.32 -42.74
C TYR A 8 -4.73 -87.03 -43.33
N GLU A 9 -4.62 -86.92 -44.66
CA GLU A 9 -4.12 -85.69 -45.30
C GLU A 9 -5.07 -84.50 -45.15
N LYS A 10 -6.40 -84.72 -45.23
CA LYS A 10 -7.39 -83.67 -44.97
C LYS A 10 -7.38 -83.21 -43.51
N LYS A 11 -7.20 -84.12 -42.54
CA LYS A 11 -7.02 -83.77 -41.11
C LYS A 11 -5.71 -83.02 -40.86
N LYS A 12 -4.61 -83.41 -41.51
CA LYS A 12 -3.30 -82.76 -41.38
C LYS A 12 -3.31 -81.33 -41.92
N LYS A 13 -3.91 -81.09 -43.10
CA LYS A 13 -4.10 -79.74 -43.67
C LYS A 13 -5.04 -78.86 -42.82
N ARG A 14 -6.07 -79.44 -42.19
CA ARG A 14 -6.97 -78.71 -41.27
C ARG A 14 -6.26 -78.32 -39.98
N ASN A 15 -5.48 -79.21 -39.38
CA ASN A 15 -4.71 -78.92 -38.17
C ASN A 15 -3.57 -77.93 -38.43
N GLN A 16 -2.97 -77.93 -39.63
CA GLN A 16 -2.02 -76.88 -40.04
C GLN A 16 -2.69 -75.51 -40.16
N ARG A 17 -3.90 -75.42 -40.73
CA ARG A 17 -4.65 -74.15 -40.79
C ARG A 17 -5.06 -73.65 -39.42
N ILE A 18 -5.49 -74.54 -38.52
CA ILE A 18 -5.82 -74.19 -37.13
C ILE A 18 -4.57 -73.72 -36.38
N GLY A 19 -3.44 -74.41 -36.55
CA GLY A 19 -2.16 -73.99 -35.98
C GLY A 19 -1.70 -72.63 -36.48
N LEU A 20 -1.94 -72.32 -37.77
CA LEU A 20 -1.61 -71.02 -38.36
C LEU A 20 -2.53 -69.90 -37.84
N ILE A 21 -3.83 -70.17 -37.67
CA ILE A 21 -4.78 -69.22 -37.06
C ILE A 21 -4.41 -68.96 -35.60
N ILE A 22 -4.12 -70.01 -34.82
CA ILE A 22 -3.67 -69.86 -33.43
C ILE A 22 -2.35 -69.10 -33.39
N GLY A 23 -1.42 -69.38 -34.31
CA GLY A 23 -0.16 -68.65 -34.44
C GLY A 23 -0.36 -67.16 -34.72
N ILE A 24 -1.29 -66.80 -35.61
CA ILE A 24 -1.66 -65.40 -35.89
C ILE A 24 -2.31 -64.76 -34.66
N ILE A 25 -3.22 -65.45 -33.97
CA ILE A 25 -3.87 -64.93 -32.76
C ILE A 25 -2.82 -64.69 -31.66
N VAL A 26 -1.91 -65.63 -31.45
CA VAL A 26 -0.81 -65.49 -30.49
C VAL A 26 0.12 -64.35 -30.90
N LEU A 27 0.41 -64.18 -32.19
CA LEU A 27 1.23 -63.07 -32.68
C LEU A 27 0.53 -61.72 -32.48
N VAL A 28 -0.78 -61.62 -32.74
CA VAL A 28 -1.58 -60.41 -32.48
C VAL A 28 -1.65 -60.12 -30.98
N CYS A 29 -1.84 -61.14 -30.14
CA CYS A 29 -1.81 -61.00 -28.69
C CYS A 29 -0.42 -60.58 -28.18
N LEU A 30 0.67 -61.09 -28.77
CA LEU A 30 2.03 -60.69 -28.44
C LEU A 30 2.35 -59.27 -28.91
N ILE A 31 1.93 -58.87 -30.11
CA ILE A 31 2.06 -57.49 -30.59
C ILE A 31 1.20 -56.54 -29.75
N ALA A 32 -0.01 -56.96 -29.37
CA ALA A 32 -0.86 -56.21 -28.46
C ALA A 32 -0.25 -56.12 -27.05
N TRP A 33 0.38 -57.19 -26.54
CA TRP A 33 1.06 -57.22 -25.24
C TRP A 33 2.36 -56.41 -25.23
N ILE A 34 3.16 -56.49 -26.29
CA ILE A 34 4.37 -55.68 -26.46
C ILE A 34 3.98 -54.21 -26.67
N GLY A 35 2.94 -53.95 -27.46
CA GLY A 35 2.31 -52.65 -27.59
C GLY A 35 1.81 -52.12 -26.24
N TRP A 36 1.12 -52.94 -25.44
CA TRP A 36 0.64 -52.55 -24.10
C TRP A 36 1.74 -52.39 -23.06
N SER A 37 2.82 -53.19 -23.12
CA SER A 37 3.90 -53.18 -22.12
C SER A 37 5.02 -52.20 -22.44
N GLN A 38 5.22 -51.82 -23.71
CA GLN A 38 6.04 -50.66 -24.09
C GLN A 38 5.31 -49.33 -23.85
N ILE A 39 3.99 -49.35 -23.64
CA ILE A 39 3.28 -48.27 -22.94
C ILE A 39 3.60 -48.39 -21.43
N LYS A 40 4.88 -48.27 -21.07
CA LYS A 40 5.27 -47.83 -19.72
C LYS A 40 4.68 -46.43 -19.52
N PRO A 41 4.27 -46.08 -18.29
CA PRO A 41 3.00 -45.44 -17.98
C PRO A 41 2.81 -44.07 -18.68
N ALA A 42 2.30 -44.09 -19.91
CA ALA A 42 1.42 -43.01 -20.39
C ALA A 42 0.12 -42.94 -19.56
N ALA A 43 -0.04 -43.87 -18.61
CA ALA A 43 -1.09 -44.03 -17.62
C ALA A 43 -0.87 -43.23 -16.31
N GLU A 44 0.15 -42.38 -16.20
CA GLU A 44 -0.06 -41.16 -15.43
C GLU A 44 -1.01 -40.31 -16.26
N ARG A 45 -2.30 -40.39 -15.93
CA ARG A 45 -3.31 -39.39 -16.28
C ARG A 45 -2.60 -38.04 -16.27
N GLN A 46 -2.35 -37.41 -17.42
CA GLN A 46 -1.67 -36.11 -17.48
C GLN A 46 -2.66 -35.06 -16.96
N GLN A 47 -2.90 -35.11 -15.65
CA GLN A 47 -3.58 -34.05 -14.93
C GLN A 47 -2.66 -32.84 -15.08
N THR A 48 -3.22 -31.76 -15.59
CA THR A 48 -2.45 -30.59 -16.03
C THR A 48 -1.76 -29.94 -14.84
N ASP A 49 -2.33 -30.07 -13.64
CA ASP A 49 -1.71 -29.72 -12.36
C ASP A 49 -0.40 -30.47 -12.13
N LYS A 50 -0.33 -31.79 -12.38
CA LYS A 50 0.91 -32.57 -12.22
C LYS A 50 1.99 -32.20 -13.23
N VAL A 51 1.61 -31.99 -14.49
CA VAL A 51 2.55 -31.56 -15.54
C VAL A 51 3.09 -30.17 -15.20
N PHE A 52 2.22 -29.27 -14.75
CA PHE A 52 2.60 -27.93 -14.28
C PHE A 52 3.55 -27.99 -13.08
N GLN A 53 3.21 -28.78 -12.05
CA GLN A 53 4.04 -28.98 -10.86
C GLN A 53 5.43 -29.51 -11.22
N LYS A 54 5.49 -30.56 -12.05
CA LYS A 54 6.74 -31.19 -12.47
C LYS A 54 7.61 -30.20 -13.26
N ALA A 55 7.02 -29.47 -14.21
CA ALA A 55 7.73 -28.46 -15.00
C ALA A 55 8.35 -27.37 -14.11
N LEU A 56 7.62 -26.92 -13.08
CA LEU A 56 8.15 -25.97 -12.10
C LEU A 56 9.28 -26.58 -11.24
N GLN A 57 9.09 -27.78 -10.69
CA GLN A 57 10.09 -28.45 -9.85
C GLN A 57 11.40 -28.71 -10.60
N GLU A 58 11.32 -29.26 -11.81
CA GLU A 58 12.47 -29.62 -12.64
C GLU A 58 13.06 -28.43 -13.42
N GLN A 59 12.44 -27.25 -13.34
CA GLN A 59 12.80 -26.09 -14.18
C GLN A 59 12.74 -26.38 -15.68
N ASP A 60 11.83 -27.27 -16.09
CA ASP A 60 11.61 -27.61 -17.48
C ASP A 60 10.84 -26.50 -18.19
N LYS A 61 11.62 -25.55 -18.73
CA LYS A 61 11.10 -24.37 -19.44
C LYS A 61 10.35 -24.74 -20.71
N GLU A 62 10.78 -25.80 -21.41
CA GLU A 62 10.16 -26.20 -22.67
C GLU A 62 8.76 -26.74 -22.41
N THR A 63 8.61 -27.64 -21.44
CA THR A 63 7.29 -28.16 -21.02
C THR A 63 6.41 -27.03 -20.49
N PHE A 64 6.96 -26.10 -19.69
CA PHE A 64 6.19 -24.97 -19.17
C PHE A 64 5.69 -24.02 -20.28
N GLN A 65 6.53 -23.72 -21.28
CA GLN A 65 6.16 -22.90 -22.44
C GLN A 65 5.07 -23.56 -23.31
N GLN A 66 5.12 -24.88 -23.46
CA GLN A 66 4.10 -25.63 -24.19
C GLN A 66 2.77 -25.71 -23.43
N LEU A 67 2.80 -25.53 -22.11
CA LEU A 67 1.63 -25.65 -21.25
C LEU A 67 0.94 -24.31 -20.98
N VAL A 68 1.71 -23.23 -20.78
CA VAL A 68 1.21 -21.91 -20.37
C VAL A 68 1.26 -20.92 -21.54
N TYR A 69 0.12 -20.24 -21.77
CA TYR A 69 -0.08 -19.33 -22.88
C TYR A 69 -0.41 -17.92 -22.38
N LEU A 70 0.20 -16.93 -23.02
CA LEU A 70 -0.07 -15.51 -22.83
C LEU A 70 -0.64 -14.94 -24.13
N ASN A 71 -1.82 -14.31 -24.08
CA ASN A 71 -2.54 -13.82 -25.26
C ASN A 71 -2.70 -14.88 -26.36
N SER A 72 -2.97 -16.13 -25.97
CA SER A 72 -3.11 -17.29 -26.88
C SER A 72 -1.84 -17.64 -27.68
N LYS A 73 -0.65 -17.20 -27.24
CA LYS A 73 0.65 -17.66 -27.74
C LYS A 73 1.43 -18.33 -26.61
N PRO A 74 2.31 -19.30 -26.90
CA PRO A 74 3.25 -19.81 -25.91
C PRO A 74 4.07 -18.67 -25.29
N LEU A 75 4.40 -18.79 -24.00
CA LEU A 75 5.25 -17.80 -23.32
C LEU A 75 6.61 -17.67 -24.02
N LYS A 76 7.15 -16.45 -24.07
CA LYS A 76 8.56 -16.24 -24.41
C LYS A 76 9.46 -16.72 -23.28
N LEU A 77 10.75 -16.90 -23.58
CA LEU A 77 11.71 -17.40 -22.59
C LEU A 77 11.83 -16.48 -21.35
N ALA A 78 11.83 -15.16 -21.55
CA ALA A 78 11.87 -14.20 -20.45
C ALA A 78 10.62 -14.28 -19.56
N GLU A 79 9.43 -14.28 -20.17
CA GLU A 79 8.13 -14.40 -19.48
C GLU A 79 8.02 -15.74 -18.72
N THR A 80 8.56 -16.81 -19.31
CA THR A 80 8.65 -18.13 -18.68
C THR A 80 9.51 -18.09 -17.43
N ASN A 81 10.73 -17.56 -17.53
CA ASN A 81 11.63 -17.46 -16.38
C ASN A 81 11.00 -16.62 -15.26
N GLN A 82 10.40 -15.48 -15.60
CA GLN A 82 9.75 -14.59 -14.63
C GLN A 82 8.59 -15.32 -13.92
N LEU A 83 7.69 -15.95 -14.67
CA LEU A 83 6.53 -16.60 -14.10
C LEU A 83 6.89 -17.86 -13.30
N MET A 84 7.88 -18.64 -13.75
CA MET A 84 8.38 -19.79 -13.00
C MET A 84 9.05 -19.36 -11.69
N THR A 85 9.85 -18.30 -11.70
CA THR A 85 10.44 -17.71 -10.48
C THR A 85 9.35 -17.21 -9.55
N TRP A 86 8.33 -16.52 -10.08
CA TRP A 86 7.20 -16.04 -9.31
C TRP A 86 6.42 -17.18 -8.63
N PHE A 87 6.16 -18.29 -9.32
CA PHE A 87 5.54 -19.47 -8.67
C PHE A 87 6.42 -20.15 -7.63
N LYS A 88 7.75 -20.06 -7.75
CA LYS A 88 8.69 -20.65 -6.78
C LYS A 88 8.92 -19.78 -5.55
N ALA A 89 8.71 -18.47 -5.67
CA ALA A 89 8.91 -17.53 -4.58
C ALA A 89 7.97 -17.79 -3.39
N ASP A 90 6.79 -18.38 -3.64
CA ASP A 90 5.80 -18.69 -2.62
C ASP A 90 5.21 -20.11 -2.83
N PRO A 91 5.53 -21.08 -1.95
CA PRO A 91 4.95 -22.42 -1.99
C PRO A 91 3.42 -22.45 -1.84
N GLU A 92 2.83 -21.56 -1.03
CA GLU A 92 1.37 -21.54 -0.83
C GLU A 92 0.64 -21.11 -2.11
N ARG A 93 1.20 -20.13 -2.83
CA ARG A 93 0.71 -19.73 -4.16
C ARG A 93 0.72 -20.89 -5.13
N LEU A 94 1.79 -21.67 -5.16
CA LEU A 94 1.87 -22.87 -6.00
C LEU A 94 0.77 -23.87 -5.63
N GLU A 95 0.59 -24.19 -4.35
CA GLU A 95 -0.46 -25.12 -3.89
C GLU A 95 -1.87 -24.65 -4.28
N ARG A 96 -2.19 -23.36 -4.07
CA ARG A 96 -3.47 -22.76 -4.49
C ARG A 96 -3.70 -22.89 -5.99
N THR A 97 -2.65 -22.63 -6.78
CA THR A 97 -2.69 -22.71 -8.24
C THR A 97 -2.91 -24.15 -8.73
N LEU A 98 -2.25 -25.13 -8.10
CA LEU A 98 -2.47 -26.54 -8.42
C LEU A 98 -3.91 -26.98 -8.09
N ALA A 99 -4.44 -26.53 -6.96
CA ALA A 99 -5.82 -26.79 -6.58
C ALA A 99 -6.83 -26.16 -7.56
N GLU A 100 -6.56 -24.93 -8.01
CA GLU A 100 -7.34 -24.23 -9.05
C GLU A 100 -7.34 -25.02 -10.36
N ILE A 101 -6.16 -25.37 -10.89
CA ILE A 101 -6.04 -26.15 -12.13
C ILE A 101 -6.79 -27.47 -12.01
N LYS A 102 -6.58 -28.22 -10.93
CA LYS A 102 -7.22 -29.52 -10.71
C LYS A 102 -8.75 -29.39 -10.63
N SER A 103 -9.24 -28.34 -9.98
CA SER A 103 -10.68 -28.05 -9.89
C SER A 103 -11.24 -27.70 -11.27
N ASP A 104 -10.61 -26.80 -12.00
CA ASP A 104 -11.08 -26.37 -13.32
C ASP A 104 -11.06 -27.52 -14.33
N GLN A 105 -10.07 -28.41 -14.26
CA GLN A 105 -10.04 -29.63 -15.08
C GLN A 105 -11.22 -30.57 -14.79
N LYS A 106 -11.56 -30.76 -13.52
CA LYS A 106 -12.65 -31.67 -13.11
C LYS A 106 -14.02 -31.17 -13.61
N ASN A 107 -14.20 -29.86 -13.71
CA ASN A 107 -15.49 -29.24 -14.00
C ASN A 107 -15.60 -28.69 -15.42
N TYR A 108 -14.56 -28.82 -16.24
CA TYR A 108 -14.54 -28.36 -17.63
C TYR A 108 -15.72 -28.92 -18.45
N PRO A 109 -16.40 -28.11 -19.29
CA PRO A 109 -16.09 -26.71 -19.64
C PRO A 109 -16.65 -25.67 -18.67
N GLU A 110 -17.38 -26.08 -17.63
CA GLU A 110 -18.02 -25.17 -16.69
C GLU A 110 -17.00 -24.66 -15.65
N LYS A 111 -16.74 -23.35 -15.68
CA LYS A 111 -15.84 -22.72 -14.71
C LYS A 111 -16.59 -22.53 -13.39
N ILE A 112 -16.06 -23.04 -12.27
CA ILE A 112 -16.53 -22.67 -10.91
C ILE A 112 -15.98 -21.29 -10.52
N GLY A 113 -15.95 -20.35 -11.48
CA GLY A 113 -15.24 -19.08 -11.41
C GLY A 113 -15.86 -18.04 -10.48
N LYS A 114 -16.88 -18.37 -9.69
CA LYS A 114 -17.51 -17.42 -8.74
C LYS A 114 -17.04 -17.55 -7.30
N ILE A 115 -16.31 -18.60 -6.94
CA ILE A 115 -15.93 -18.89 -5.54
C ILE A 115 -14.41 -18.84 -5.30
N ALA A 116 -13.60 -18.93 -6.36
CA ALA A 116 -12.14 -18.96 -6.23
C ALA A 116 -11.55 -17.58 -5.90
N LYS A 117 -10.72 -17.52 -4.85
CA LYS A 117 -10.01 -16.32 -4.36
C LYS A 117 -9.05 -15.72 -5.41
N GLN A 118 -8.55 -16.56 -6.31
CA GLN A 118 -7.72 -16.24 -7.46
C GLN A 118 -8.36 -16.79 -8.75
N ASP A 119 -7.92 -16.27 -9.90
CA ASP A 119 -8.31 -16.76 -11.23
C ASP A 119 -7.13 -16.53 -12.18
N LEU A 120 -6.11 -17.38 -12.03
CA LEU A 120 -4.84 -17.25 -12.74
C LEU A 120 -4.94 -17.77 -14.17
N PHE A 121 -5.72 -18.82 -14.38
CA PHE A 121 -5.76 -19.52 -15.65
C PHE A 121 -7.17 -19.70 -16.21
N LEU A 122 -7.27 -19.61 -17.53
CA LEU A 122 -8.37 -20.14 -18.31
C LEU A 122 -7.89 -21.44 -18.97
N LEU A 123 -8.50 -22.56 -18.60
CA LEU A 123 -8.22 -23.83 -19.25
C LEU A 123 -8.82 -23.85 -20.65
N LYS A 124 -8.01 -24.27 -21.63
CA LYS A 124 -8.51 -24.58 -22.99
C LYS A 124 -8.16 -26.01 -23.34
N LYS A 125 -9.16 -26.78 -23.75
CA LYS A 125 -8.97 -28.13 -24.26
C LYS A 125 -8.26 -28.10 -25.61
N GLN A 126 -7.24 -28.92 -25.76
CA GLN A 126 -6.52 -29.14 -27.01
C GLN A 126 -6.84 -30.53 -27.58
N PRO A 127 -6.65 -30.74 -28.90
CA PRO A 127 -6.71 -32.06 -29.49
C PRO A 127 -5.60 -32.94 -28.89
N GLY A 128 -5.96 -33.86 -28.00
CA GLY A 128 -5.04 -34.85 -27.47
C GLY A 128 -4.66 -35.91 -28.52
N ARG A 129 -3.57 -36.64 -28.26
CA ARG A 129 -3.24 -37.86 -29.02
C ARG A 129 -3.83 -39.07 -28.29
N PHE A 130 -4.76 -39.77 -28.95
CA PHE A 130 -5.51 -40.94 -28.44
C PHE A 130 -6.36 -40.66 -27.19
N TRP A 131 -7.63 -41.08 -27.17
CA TRP A 131 -8.60 -41.23 -26.04
C TRP A 131 -8.55 -40.29 -24.80
N PHE A 132 -7.77 -39.21 -24.80
CA PHE A 132 -7.45 -38.39 -23.64
C PHE A 132 -7.51 -36.91 -24.00
N ASP A 133 -8.03 -36.12 -23.06
CA ASP A 133 -8.12 -34.68 -23.19
C ASP A 133 -6.86 -34.02 -22.63
N THR A 134 -6.21 -33.19 -23.43
CA THR A 134 -5.11 -32.32 -22.99
C THR A 134 -5.61 -30.89 -22.82
N TYR A 135 -5.03 -30.15 -21.87
CA TYR A 135 -5.43 -28.79 -21.58
C TYR A 135 -4.21 -27.86 -21.54
N THR A 136 -4.37 -26.66 -22.08
CA THR A 136 -3.44 -25.55 -21.91
C THR A 136 -3.98 -24.53 -20.93
N LEU A 137 -3.05 -23.85 -20.26
CA LEU A 137 -3.31 -22.85 -19.25
C LEU A 137 -3.13 -21.46 -19.85
N HIS A 138 -4.22 -20.77 -20.14
CA HIS A 138 -4.16 -19.40 -20.65
C HIS A 138 -4.16 -18.43 -19.49
N LEU A 139 -3.10 -17.65 -19.35
CA LEU A 139 -2.93 -16.72 -18.25
C LEU A 139 -3.98 -15.60 -18.32
N ASN A 140 -4.72 -15.38 -17.24
CA ASN A 140 -5.69 -14.31 -17.11
C ASN A 140 -5.02 -13.06 -16.55
N LYS A 141 -5.45 -11.88 -17.01
CA LYS A 141 -5.03 -10.63 -16.38
C LYS A 141 -5.67 -10.47 -15.01
N GLN A 142 -4.93 -9.87 -14.10
CA GLN A 142 -5.32 -9.53 -12.74
C GLN A 142 -5.43 -8.01 -12.64
N THR A 143 -6.26 -7.56 -11.71
CA THR A 143 -6.52 -6.13 -11.50
C THR A 143 -5.60 -5.59 -10.40
N LEU A 144 -4.84 -4.55 -10.72
CA LEU A 144 -4.15 -3.70 -9.77
C LEU A 144 -4.95 -2.41 -9.60
N GLU A 145 -5.36 -2.10 -8.37
CA GLU A 145 -5.98 -0.84 -8.00
C GLU A 145 -4.99 0.02 -7.23
N VAL A 146 -4.65 1.20 -7.76
CA VAL A 146 -3.74 2.14 -7.11
C VAL A 146 -4.52 3.34 -6.59
N LYS A 147 -4.46 3.56 -5.28
CA LYS A 147 -5.07 4.68 -4.57
C LYS A 147 -4.01 5.63 -4.04
N VAL A 148 -4.36 6.91 -4.00
CA VAL A 148 -3.50 7.97 -3.47
C VAL A 148 -4.31 8.91 -2.58
N ASP A 149 -3.66 9.52 -1.60
CA ASP A 149 -4.26 10.49 -0.69
C ASP A 149 -4.06 11.96 -1.14
N THR A 150 -3.61 12.20 -2.37
CA THR A 150 -3.40 13.53 -2.97
C THR A 150 -4.36 13.81 -4.12
N GLU A 151 -4.56 15.08 -4.45
CA GLU A 151 -5.50 15.50 -5.53
C GLU A 151 -5.18 14.87 -6.88
N THR A 152 -3.91 14.66 -7.20
CA THR A 152 -3.47 13.92 -8.39
C THR A 152 -2.04 13.44 -8.18
N ALA A 153 -1.79 12.17 -8.47
CA ALA A 153 -0.44 11.60 -8.53
C ALA A 153 -0.24 10.84 -9.84
N SER A 154 0.97 10.94 -10.40
CA SER A 154 1.41 10.14 -11.55
C SER A 154 1.85 8.77 -11.06
N ILE A 155 1.36 7.72 -11.69
CA ILE A 155 1.65 6.33 -11.35
C ILE A 155 2.50 5.70 -12.44
N SER A 156 3.55 4.98 -12.03
CA SER A 156 4.40 4.17 -12.89
C SER A 156 4.43 2.72 -12.41
N VAL A 157 4.61 1.78 -13.33
CA VAL A 157 4.80 0.36 -13.05
C VAL A 157 6.06 -0.10 -13.79
N ASP A 158 7.02 -0.68 -13.08
CA ASP A 158 8.35 -1.05 -13.58
C ASP A 158 9.02 0.11 -14.34
N ASP A 159 9.04 1.29 -13.70
CA ASP A 159 9.54 2.56 -14.26
C ASP A 159 8.82 3.09 -15.51
N ALA A 160 7.81 2.38 -16.03
CA ALA A 160 7.02 2.81 -17.17
C ALA A 160 5.76 3.60 -16.72
N PRO A 161 5.46 4.76 -17.35
CA PRO A 161 4.26 5.53 -17.03
C PRO A 161 2.98 4.70 -17.25
N ALA A 162 2.15 4.58 -16.21
CA ALA A 162 0.91 3.81 -16.25
C ALA A 162 -0.34 4.69 -16.29
N GLY A 163 -0.30 5.88 -15.68
CA GLY A 163 -1.42 6.81 -15.68
C GLY A 163 -1.38 7.78 -14.51
N LYS A 164 -2.55 8.32 -14.14
CA LYS A 164 -2.73 9.17 -12.96
C LYS A 164 -3.83 8.61 -12.06
N ALA A 165 -3.69 8.77 -10.76
CA ALA A 165 -4.70 8.48 -9.75
C ALA A 165 -5.04 9.74 -8.95
N ASN A 166 -6.24 9.80 -8.39
CA ASN A 166 -6.62 10.85 -7.43
C ASN A 166 -7.39 10.26 -6.23
N GLN A 167 -7.64 11.08 -5.22
CA GLN A 167 -8.33 10.69 -3.98
C GLN A 167 -9.69 10.00 -4.23
N GLN A 168 -10.46 10.46 -5.22
CA GLN A 168 -11.82 9.98 -5.46
C GLN A 168 -11.86 8.80 -6.43
N THR A 169 -10.89 8.73 -7.35
CA THR A 169 -10.86 7.81 -8.48
C THR A 169 -9.52 7.08 -8.50
N PRO A 170 -9.48 5.81 -8.08
CA PRO A 170 -8.27 5.01 -8.17
C PRO A 170 -7.91 4.72 -9.63
N LEU A 171 -6.61 4.53 -9.89
CA LEU A 171 -6.15 4.04 -11.18
C LEU A 171 -6.28 2.51 -11.21
N ILE A 172 -6.97 1.99 -12.24
CA ILE A 172 -7.16 0.55 -12.45
C ILE A 172 -6.25 0.10 -13.59
N ILE A 173 -5.38 -0.87 -13.31
CA ILE A 173 -4.41 -1.41 -14.26
C ILE A 173 -4.63 -2.92 -14.36
N GLU A 174 -4.71 -3.44 -15.59
CA GLU A 174 -4.71 -4.88 -15.83
C GLU A 174 -3.33 -5.35 -16.28
N ARG A 175 -2.77 -6.32 -15.56
CA ARG A 175 -1.48 -6.96 -15.84
C ARG A 175 -1.58 -8.45 -15.64
N PHE A 176 -0.63 -9.17 -16.22
CA PHE A 176 -0.53 -10.60 -15.95
C PHE A 176 0.01 -10.83 -14.53
N PRO A 177 -0.20 -12.02 -13.95
CA PRO A 177 0.39 -12.40 -12.67
C PRO A 177 1.91 -12.26 -12.69
N GLY A 178 2.46 -11.77 -11.59
CA GLY A 178 3.88 -11.46 -11.48
C GLY A 178 4.18 -10.50 -10.33
N GLU A 179 5.46 -10.21 -10.19
CA GLU A 179 5.98 -9.16 -9.31
C GLU A 179 6.18 -7.88 -10.11
N TYR A 180 5.76 -6.75 -9.53
CA TYR A 180 5.78 -5.44 -10.18
C TYR A 180 6.18 -4.35 -9.19
N ASP A 181 7.03 -3.42 -9.63
CA ASP A 181 7.38 -2.24 -8.85
C ASP A 181 6.44 -1.10 -9.20
N VAL A 182 5.55 -0.74 -8.28
CA VAL A 182 4.58 0.33 -8.46
C VAL A 182 5.09 1.57 -7.75
N SER A 183 5.17 2.69 -8.45
CA SER A 183 5.56 3.98 -7.86
C SER A 183 4.54 5.06 -8.13
N ALA A 184 4.42 5.97 -7.17
CA ALA A 184 3.59 7.16 -7.26
C ALA A 184 4.44 8.40 -7.01
N ARG A 185 4.24 9.42 -7.85
CA ARG A 185 4.91 10.72 -7.76
C ARG A 185 3.90 11.85 -7.85
N VAL A 186 4.03 12.83 -6.97
CA VAL A 186 3.21 14.03 -6.94
C VAL A 186 4.09 15.25 -6.75
N GLU A 187 3.75 16.34 -7.43
CA GLU A 187 4.38 17.65 -7.26
C GLU A 187 3.29 18.63 -6.85
N ALA A 188 3.39 19.17 -5.64
CA ALA A 188 2.45 20.14 -5.08
C ALA A 188 3.15 21.01 -4.04
N ASN A 189 2.72 22.28 -3.91
CA ASN A 189 3.30 23.25 -2.98
C ASN A 189 4.83 23.37 -3.10
N GLY A 190 5.36 23.37 -4.33
CA GLY A 190 6.80 23.43 -4.59
C GLY A 190 7.60 22.19 -4.15
N LYS A 191 6.95 21.16 -3.60
CA LYS A 191 7.56 19.92 -3.10
C LYS A 191 7.24 18.74 -4.00
N THR A 192 8.13 17.75 -4.01
CA THR A 192 7.93 16.47 -4.69
C THR A 192 7.75 15.38 -3.66
N GLY A 193 6.60 14.70 -3.69
CA GLY A 193 6.36 13.48 -2.93
C GLY A 193 6.53 12.25 -3.82
N GLN A 194 7.20 11.23 -3.31
CA GLN A 194 7.42 9.97 -4.03
C GLN A 194 7.36 8.78 -3.08
N ALA A 195 6.73 7.70 -3.52
CA ALA A 195 6.75 6.42 -2.85
C ALA A 195 6.73 5.28 -3.88
N SER A 196 7.27 4.13 -3.49
CA SER A 196 7.27 2.92 -4.30
C SER A 196 7.01 1.69 -3.44
N GLU A 197 6.29 0.73 -3.98
CA GLU A 197 5.98 -0.54 -3.34
C GLU A 197 6.06 -1.66 -4.38
N THR A 198 6.71 -2.77 -4.01
CA THR A 198 6.76 -3.98 -4.82
C THR A 198 5.53 -4.84 -4.52
N VAL A 199 4.78 -5.20 -5.57
CA VAL A 199 3.45 -5.79 -5.44
C VAL A 199 3.39 -7.13 -6.16
N GLN A 200 2.76 -8.09 -5.49
CA GLN A 200 2.51 -9.43 -6.05
C GLN A 200 1.09 -9.47 -6.65
N LEU A 201 1.00 -9.61 -7.98
CA LEU A 201 -0.25 -9.76 -8.71
C LEU A 201 -0.54 -11.22 -9.00
N GLY A 202 -1.74 -11.70 -8.66
CA GLY A 202 -2.20 -13.07 -8.95
C GLY A 202 -2.56 -13.92 -7.74
N ASP A 203 -2.11 -13.56 -6.53
CA ASP A 203 -2.58 -14.22 -5.30
C ASP A 203 -4.07 -13.95 -5.00
N GLN A 204 -4.58 -12.86 -5.58
CA GLN A 204 -5.98 -12.46 -5.58
C GLN A 204 -6.34 -11.88 -6.95
N ARG A 205 -7.62 -11.86 -7.30
CA ARG A 205 -8.11 -11.24 -8.56
C ARG A 205 -7.85 -9.74 -8.62
N LYS A 206 -7.89 -9.08 -7.46
CA LYS A 206 -7.68 -7.65 -7.31
C LYS A 206 -6.71 -7.42 -6.17
N THR A 207 -5.58 -6.79 -6.48
CA THR A 207 -4.62 -6.29 -5.49
C THR A 207 -4.77 -4.78 -5.39
N THR A 208 -4.79 -4.23 -4.18
CA THR A 208 -4.94 -2.79 -3.95
C THR A 208 -3.70 -2.25 -3.25
N VAL A 209 -3.17 -1.14 -3.75
CA VAL A 209 -2.01 -0.44 -3.21
C VAL A 209 -2.43 0.98 -2.87
N VAL A 210 -1.96 1.50 -1.74
CA VAL A 210 -2.34 2.82 -1.25
C VAL A 210 -1.08 3.61 -0.95
N PHE A 211 -0.85 4.70 -1.69
CA PHE A 211 0.25 5.61 -1.43
C PHE A 211 -0.20 6.80 -0.60
N GLN A 212 0.49 7.04 0.51
CA GLN A 212 0.30 8.19 1.38
C GLN A 212 1.39 9.23 1.11
N LEU A 213 1.08 10.20 0.26
CA LEU A 213 2.00 11.24 -0.21
C LEU A 213 1.63 12.63 0.33
N ALA A 214 0.42 12.81 0.87
CA ALA A 214 -0.07 14.13 1.29
C ALA A 214 0.84 14.83 2.32
N GLN A 215 1.44 14.08 3.24
CA GLN A 215 2.38 14.66 4.22
C GLN A 215 3.67 15.16 3.57
N GLN A 216 4.16 14.49 2.52
CA GLN A 216 5.42 14.85 1.85
C GLN A 216 5.30 16.14 1.04
N VAL A 217 4.10 16.40 0.51
CA VAL A 217 3.78 17.63 -0.24
C VAL A 217 2.94 18.61 0.54
N ALA A 218 2.82 18.43 1.86
CA ALA A 218 2.14 19.39 2.71
C ALA A 218 2.85 20.75 2.59
N PRO A 219 2.10 21.86 2.47
CA PRO A 219 2.70 23.19 2.42
C PRO A 219 3.55 23.40 3.68
N ASP A 220 4.69 24.06 3.55
CA ASP A 220 5.42 24.52 4.72
C ASP A 220 4.50 25.44 5.52
N GLN A 221 4.53 25.35 6.86
CA GLN A 221 3.65 26.16 7.72
C GLN A 221 3.82 27.67 7.46
N LYS A 222 4.95 28.10 6.86
CA LYS A 222 5.20 29.48 6.42
C LYS A 222 4.42 29.90 5.17
N GLU A 223 3.99 28.99 4.30
CA GLU A 223 3.26 29.31 3.07
C GLU A 223 1.73 29.22 3.22
N GLN A 224 1.25 28.60 4.31
CA GLN A 224 -0.19 28.44 4.54
C GLN A 224 -0.85 29.68 5.17
N TYR A 225 -0.05 30.60 5.72
CA TYR A 225 -0.52 31.84 6.35
C TYR A 225 0.31 33.00 5.83
N GLY A 226 -0.21 33.70 4.81
CA GLY A 226 0.41 34.90 4.22
C GLY A 226 0.46 36.12 5.14
N VAL A 227 0.52 35.93 6.46
CA VAL A 227 0.69 36.99 7.44
C VAL A 227 1.77 36.58 8.44
N ASP A 228 2.74 37.47 8.59
CA ASP A 228 3.81 37.38 9.57
C ASP A 228 3.20 37.40 10.99
N ILE A 229 2.94 36.22 11.55
CA ILE A 229 2.26 36.04 12.85
C ILE A 229 3.00 36.81 13.95
N GLU A 230 4.32 36.94 13.83
CA GLU A 230 5.16 37.77 14.69
C GLU A 230 4.67 39.22 14.69
N LYS A 231 4.55 39.83 13.51
CA LYS A 231 4.06 41.21 13.39
C LYS A 231 2.65 41.39 13.93
N LEU A 232 1.80 40.36 13.83
CA LEU A 232 0.44 40.43 14.38
C LEU A 232 0.42 40.37 15.91
N LEU A 233 1.13 39.42 16.51
CA LEU A 233 1.22 39.31 17.98
C LEU A 233 1.93 40.52 18.57
N GLU A 234 3.01 40.97 17.95
CA GLU A 234 3.74 42.18 18.33
C GLU A 234 2.86 43.43 18.24
N ALA A 235 2.08 43.57 17.15
CA ALA A 235 1.15 44.70 17.01
C ALA A 235 0.04 44.69 18.07
N GLU A 236 -0.50 43.52 18.40
CA GLU A 236 -1.55 43.40 19.41
C GLU A 236 -1.01 43.67 20.83
N VAL A 237 0.16 43.12 21.17
CA VAL A 237 0.83 43.42 22.45
C VAL A 237 1.13 44.91 22.58
N LYS A 238 1.61 45.54 21.51
CA LYS A 238 1.84 46.99 21.49
C LYS A 238 0.54 47.80 21.58
N ALA A 239 -0.53 47.35 20.94
CA ALA A 239 -1.84 47.99 21.05
C ALA A 239 -2.42 47.90 22.48
N ARG A 240 -2.14 46.81 23.19
CA ARG A 240 -2.67 46.52 24.53
C ARG A 240 -1.86 47.14 25.66
N THR A 241 -0.55 47.17 25.51
CA THR A 241 0.39 47.57 26.59
C THR A 241 1.10 48.89 26.28
N GLY A 242 1.06 49.36 25.03
CA GLY A 242 1.88 50.47 24.55
C GLY A 242 3.36 50.11 24.34
N LYS A 243 3.77 48.85 24.54
CA LYS A 243 5.15 48.37 24.51
C LYS A 243 5.31 47.12 23.65
N THR A 244 6.53 46.86 23.18
CA THR A 244 6.89 45.65 22.44
C THR A 244 6.91 44.41 23.33
N VAL A 245 6.83 43.21 22.76
CA VAL A 245 6.97 41.96 23.54
C VAL A 245 8.31 41.93 24.29
N GLU A 246 9.39 42.38 23.66
CA GLU A 246 10.71 42.52 24.29
C GLU A 246 10.67 43.44 25.51
N GLN A 247 10.08 44.62 25.36
CA GLN A 247 9.97 45.59 26.46
C GLN A 247 9.10 45.04 27.60
N MET A 248 8.03 44.30 27.29
CA MET A 248 7.21 43.64 28.30
C MET A 248 8.00 42.54 29.02
N THR A 249 8.76 41.74 28.29
CA THR A 249 9.61 40.67 28.85
C THR A 249 10.68 41.24 29.78
N ALA A 250 11.22 42.42 29.49
CA ALA A 250 12.21 43.08 30.34
C ALA A 250 11.69 43.50 31.74
N TYR A 251 10.36 43.45 31.96
CA TYR A 251 9.77 43.64 33.29
C TYR A 251 9.77 42.37 34.14
N LEU A 252 10.03 41.19 33.59
CA LEU A 252 10.20 39.97 34.38
C LEU A 252 11.36 40.14 35.37
N GLY A 253 11.17 39.73 36.62
CA GLY A 253 12.12 39.94 37.72
C GLY A 253 12.25 41.39 38.20
N LYS A 254 11.51 42.35 37.63
CA LYS A 254 11.51 43.74 38.11
C LYS A 254 10.60 43.90 39.31
N SER A 255 10.91 44.89 40.14
CA SER A 255 10.07 45.19 41.30
C SER A 255 8.71 45.75 40.89
N GLN A 256 7.69 45.51 41.71
CA GLN A 256 6.36 46.08 41.52
C GLN A 256 6.35 47.61 41.33
N SER A 257 7.21 48.32 42.06
CA SER A 257 7.36 49.78 41.96
C SER A 257 7.79 50.24 40.55
N GLU A 258 8.67 49.47 39.89
CA GLU A 258 9.13 49.79 38.53
C GLU A 258 8.02 49.64 37.49
N VAL A 259 7.16 48.63 37.65
CA VAL A 259 5.99 48.44 36.78
C VAL A 259 5.01 49.59 36.94
N GLU A 260 4.65 49.93 38.19
CA GLU A 260 3.69 51.01 38.49
C GLU A 260 4.22 52.38 38.05
N LYS A 261 5.54 52.60 38.09
CA LYS A 261 6.15 53.82 37.54
C LYS A 261 5.99 53.93 36.02
N SER A 262 5.99 52.80 35.31
CA SER A 262 5.87 52.81 33.85
C SER A 262 4.44 52.79 33.34
N PHE A 263 3.52 52.11 34.01
CA PHE A 263 2.14 51.90 33.53
C PHE A 263 1.10 52.67 34.36
N GLY A 264 1.51 53.32 35.44
CA GLY A 264 0.62 53.93 36.41
C GLY A 264 0.04 52.92 37.40
N PRO A 265 -0.92 53.35 38.24
CA PRO A 265 -1.59 52.45 39.16
C PRO A 265 -2.45 51.43 38.39
N PRO A 266 -2.53 50.17 38.86
CA PRO A 266 -3.39 49.17 38.23
C PRO A 266 -4.87 49.48 38.43
N THR A 267 -5.69 49.06 37.47
CA THR A 267 -7.16 49.16 37.51
C THR A 267 -7.74 48.37 38.68
N ASN A 268 -7.14 47.22 39.02
CA ASN A 268 -7.55 46.41 40.16
C ASN A 268 -6.34 45.64 40.74
N ARG A 269 -6.42 45.26 42.03
CA ARG A 269 -5.43 44.41 42.69
C ARG A 269 -6.13 43.24 43.36
N ILE A 270 -5.66 42.03 43.06
CA ILE A 270 -6.20 40.80 43.65
C ILE A 270 -5.02 39.97 44.16
N ALA A 271 -4.88 39.87 45.49
CA ALA A 271 -3.78 39.17 46.15
C ALA A 271 -2.41 39.64 45.61
N ASN A 272 -1.65 38.73 44.99
CA ASN A 272 -0.34 38.99 44.38
C ASN A 272 -0.42 39.34 42.88
N LYS A 273 -1.57 39.80 42.39
CA LYS A 273 -1.78 40.19 40.98
C LYS A 273 -2.25 41.63 40.85
N ALA A 274 -1.65 42.37 39.94
CA ALA A 274 -2.10 43.67 39.47
C ALA A 274 -2.76 43.52 38.09
N ILE A 275 -3.94 44.12 37.93
CA ILE A 275 -4.71 44.08 36.68
C ILE A 275 -4.68 45.47 36.05
N TYR A 276 -4.18 45.54 34.84
CA TYR A 276 -4.19 46.71 33.98
C TYR A 276 -5.21 46.53 32.87
N ASP A 277 -5.53 47.61 32.14
CA ASP A 277 -6.33 47.47 30.94
C ASP A 277 -5.52 46.71 29.87
N GLY A 278 -6.02 45.54 29.46
CA GLY A 278 -5.38 44.68 28.45
C GLY A 278 -4.30 43.72 28.95
N PHE A 279 -3.86 43.75 30.21
CA PHE A 279 -2.88 42.78 30.74
C PHE A 279 -2.92 42.62 32.27
N GLU A 280 -2.45 41.48 32.76
CA GLU A 280 -2.32 41.12 34.18
C GLU A 280 -0.83 40.90 34.51
N VAL A 281 -0.40 41.35 35.68
CA VAL A 281 0.97 41.13 36.20
C VAL A 281 0.86 40.36 37.51
N ALA A 282 1.51 39.21 37.59
CA ALA A 282 1.63 38.45 38.83
C ALA A 282 3.00 38.69 39.47
N TYR A 283 3.01 38.77 40.80
CA TYR A 283 4.20 39.00 41.59
C TYR A 283 4.51 37.82 42.50
N GLU A 284 5.80 37.55 42.67
CA GLU A 284 6.35 36.66 43.67
C GLU A 284 7.51 37.38 44.36
N ASN A 285 7.54 37.41 45.69
CA ASN A 285 8.53 38.18 46.46
C ASN A 285 8.64 39.68 46.07
N GLN A 286 7.52 40.30 45.66
CA GLN A 286 7.44 41.68 45.15
C GLN A 286 8.14 41.93 43.80
N GLU A 287 8.58 40.88 43.13
CA GLU A 287 9.13 40.90 41.78
C GLU A 287 8.13 40.30 40.80
N VAL A 288 8.16 40.75 39.55
CA VAL A 288 7.28 40.24 38.50
C VAL A 288 7.66 38.80 38.16
N SER A 289 6.75 37.86 38.41
CA SER A 289 6.94 36.44 38.07
C SER A 289 6.32 36.06 36.72
N SER A 290 5.21 36.69 36.36
CA SER A 290 4.56 36.47 35.06
C SER A 290 3.74 37.66 34.60
N ILE A 291 3.61 37.84 33.29
CA ILE A 291 2.76 38.85 32.67
C ILE A 291 1.83 38.15 31.69
N LEU A 292 0.52 38.31 31.84
CA LEU A 292 -0.48 37.81 30.89
C LEU A 292 -1.07 38.97 30.10
N ILE A 293 -0.98 38.94 28.78
CA ILE A 293 -1.46 40.01 27.90
C ILE A 293 -2.67 39.51 27.10
N ASP A 294 -3.79 40.23 27.17
CA ASP A 294 -5.02 39.90 26.42
C ASP A 294 -4.75 40.20 24.93
N LEU A 295 -4.74 39.16 24.09
CA LEU A 295 -4.54 39.31 22.65
C LEU A 295 -5.80 39.81 21.94
N ASN A 296 -6.92 39.96 22.64
CA ASN A 296 -8.20 40.37 22.07
C ASN A 296 -8.56 39.57 20.81
N LYS A 297 -8.23 38.28 20.84
CA LYS A 297 -8.62 37.29 19.86
C LYS A 297 -9.44 36.21 20.55
N THR A 298 -10.40 35.70 19.80
CA THR A 298 -11.07 34.43 20.09
C THR A 298 -10.18 33.26 19.67
N THR A 299 -10.56 32.07 20.11
CA THR A 299 -9.92 30.81 19.71
C THR A 299 -9.90 30.63 18.20
N SER A 300 -11.04 30.88 17.53
CA SER A 300 -11.16 30.74 16.08
C SER A 300 -10.33 31.77 15.32
N GLU A 301 -10.26 33.01 15.80
CA GLU A 301 -9.43 34.03 15.17
C GLU A 301 -7.94 33.72 15.32
N LEU A 302 -7.51 33.22 16.49
CA LEU A 302 -6.12 32.82 16.66
C LEU A 302 -5.80 31.57 15.86
N GLU A 303 -6.67 30.57 15.78
CA GLU A 303 -6.45 29.39 14.92
C GLU A 303 -6.41 29.76 13.42
N ALA A 304 -7.20 30.75 13.00
CA ALA A 304 -7.18 31.24 11.62
C ALA A 304 -5.87 31.95 11.27
N VAL A 305 -5.22 32.57 12.25
CA VAL A 305 -3.99 33.35 12.07
C VAL A 305 -2.73 32.52 12.33
N ALA A 306 -2.69 31.80 13.44
CA ALA A 306 -1.55 31.05 13.95
C ALA A 306 -1.61 29.55 13.65
N GLY A 307 -2.70 29.07 13.03
CA GLY A 307 -2.94 27.65 12.82
C GLY A 307 -3.38 26.94 14.10
N LYS A 308 -3.54 25.61 14.00
CA LYS A 308 -3.92 24.77 15.14
C LYS A 308 -2.69 24.46 16.00
N PRO A 309 -2.81 24.48 17.34
CA PRO A 309 -1.74 24.03 18.22
C PRO A 309 -1.51 22.52 18.07
N GLU A 310 -0.28 22.06 18.34
CA GLU A 310 0.06 20.63 18.38
C GLU A 310 -0.66 19.91 19.51
N SER A 311 -0.80 20.57 20.66
CA SER A 311 -1.54 20.03 21.79
C SER A 311 -2.13 21.13 22.69
N LYS A 312 -3.16 20.76 23.45
CA LYS A 312 -3.79 21.63 24.46
C LYS A 312 -3.69 20.94 25.81
N SER A 313 -3.31 21.69 26.86
CA SER A 313 -3.17 21.19 28.23
C SER A 313 -3.93 22.08 29.19
N THR A 314 -4.81 21.52 30.00
CA THR A 314 -5.55 22.29 31.01
C THR A 314 -4.67 22.51 32.25
N GLU A 315 -4.45 23.77 32.59
CA GLU A 315 -3.71 24.21 33.78
C GLU A 315 -4.59 25.14 34.64
N THR A 316 -4.15 25.44 35.86
CA THR A 316 -4.85 26.34 36.79
C THR A 316 -5.12 27.74 36.21
N ILE A 317 -4.25 28.18 35.30
CA ILE A 317 -4.34 29.50 34.63
C ILE A 317 -5.26 29.53 33.40
N GLY A 318 -5.67 28.36 32.90
CA GLY A 318 -6.44 28.20 31.67
C GLY A 318 -5.96 27.02 30.83
N THR A 319 -6.45 26.93 29.61
CA THR A 319 -6.00 25.89 28.66
C THR A 319 -4.78 26.42 27.91
N VAL A 320 -3.62 25.85 28.18
CA VAL A 320 -2.35 26.19 27.52
C VAL A 320 -2.30 25.53 26.14
N TRP A 321 -2.04 26.32 25.12
CA TRP A 321 -1.88 25.89 23.74
C TRP A 321 -0.39 25.73 23.45
N LYS A 322 0.02 24.50 23.13
CA LYS A 322 1.40 24.17 22.75
C LYS A 322 1.51 24.18 21.23
N TYR A 323 2.26 25.13 20.74
CA TYR A 323 2.70 25.18 19.35
C TYR A 323 4.07 24.51 19.22
N PRO A 324 4.49 24.10 17.99
CA PRO A 324 5.81 23.52 17.76
C PRO A 324 6.90 24.44 18.32
N SER A 325 8.04 23.93 18.79
CA SER A 325 9.15 24.78 19.26
C SER A 325 9.60 25.79 18.18
N SER A 326 9.56 25.39 16.90
CA SER A 326 9.81 26.28 15.76
C SER A 326 8.81 27.45 15.64
N PHE A 327 7.60 27.34 16.19
CA PHE A 327 6.61 28.42 16.17
C PHE A 327 7.05 29.62 17.00
N PHE A 328 7.71 29.40 18.15
CA PHE A 328 8.25 30.48 18.96
C PHE A 328 9.72 30.76 18.61
N ASP A 329 10.49 29.77 18.17
CA ASP A 329 11.88 29.97 17.73
C ASP A 329 11.95 30.79 16.43
N ASP A 330 11.00 30.67 15.49
CA ASP A 330 10.92 31.55 14.32
C ASP A 330 10.28 32.92 14.63
N LEU A 331 9.40 32.99 15.65
CA LEU A 331 8.65 34.21 16.02
C LEU A 331 9.42 35.11 17.01
N LEU A 332 10.45 34.57 17.67
CA LEU A 332 11.21 35.24 18.75
C LEU A 332 12.70 34.86 18.76
N GLY A 333 13.20 34.24 17.69
CA GLY A 333 14.57 33.71 17.57
C GLY A 333 15.70 34.73 17.59
N TRP A 334 15.48 35.96 18.08
CA TRP A 334 16.48 37.02 18.10
C TRP A 334 16.85 37.55 19.49
N LEU A 335 16.26 37.04 20.57
CA LEU A 335 16.59 37.50 21.91
C LEU A 335 16.77 36.34 22.89
N ASN A 336 18.03 36.14 23.26
CA ASN A 336 18.58 35.27 24.29
C ASN A 336 18.06 35.63 25.70
N ILE A 337 16.74 35.62 25.88
CA ILE A 337 16.06 35.97 27.14
C ILE A 337 15.45 34.68 27.68
N LYS A 338 15.81 34.34 28.92
CA LYS A 338 15.46 33.11 29.66
C LYS A 338 13.95 32.88 29.88
N SER A 339 13.09 33.73 29.33
CA SER A 339 11.66 33.74 29.59
C SER A 339 10.88 32.73 28.73
N GLU A 340 10.10 31.88 29.36
CA GLU A 340 9.12 31.01 28.71
C GLU A 340 7.92 31.85 28.21
N LYS A 341 7.43 31.56 26.99
CA LYS A 341 6.26 32.23 26.42
C LYS A 341 5.21 31.21 26.03
N ARG A 342 3.96 31.43 26.47
CA ARG A 342 2.86 30.48 26.31
C ARG A 342 1.60 31.20 25.86
N VAL A 343 0.82 30.54 25.00
CA VAL A 343 -0.53 31.00 24.63
C VAL A 343 -1.54 30.29 25.52
N ILE A 344 -2.44 31.06 26.14
CA ILE A 344 -3.44 30.55 27.09
C ILE A 344 -4.83 30.95 26.63
N GLU A 345 -5.72 29.98 26.58
CA GLU A 345 -7.15 30.21 26.45
C GLU A 345 -7.79 30.29 27.85
N ARG A 346 -8.39 31.43 28.17
CA ARG A 346 -9.11 31.67 29.44
C ARG A 346 -10.36 32.49 29.18
N SER A 347 -11.50 31.98 29.64
CA SER A 347 -12.81 32.64 29.52
C SER A 347 -13.18 33.05 28.09
N GLY A 348 -12.85 32.21 27.10
CA GLY A 348 -13.13 32.47 25.68
C GLY A 348 -12.22 33.49 25.00
N LYS A 349 -11.19 33.97 25.70
CA LYS A 349 -10.16 34.88 25.17
C LYS A 349 -8.79 34.21 25.11
N MET A 350 -7.97 34.69 24.18
CA MET A 350 -6.58 34.28 24.05
C MET A 350 -5.64 35.26 24.74
N TRP A 351 -4.70 34.71 25.51
CA TRP A 351 -3.72 35.45 26.29
C TRP A 351 -2.31 35.00 25.91
N LEU A 352 -1.37 35.93 25.90
CA LEU A 352 0.06 35.64 25.84
C LEU A 352 0.65 35.77 27.24
N GLU A 353 1.20 34.69 27.77
CA GLU A 353 1.93 34.69 29.03
C GLU A 353 3.43 34.79 28.77
N LEU A 354 4.06 35.70 29.48
CA LEU A 354 5.51 35.85 29.61
C LEU A 354 5.88 35.43 31.04
N ARG A 355 6.80 34.48 31.19
CA ARG A 355 7.21 33.95 32.49
C ARG A 355 8.73 33.82 32.57
N ASP A 356 9.29 34.09 33.74
CA ASP A 356 10.74 33.92 34.01
C ASP A 356 11.16 32.44 34.10
#